data_AF-A0A8T1TUF9-F1
#
_entry.id   AF-A0A8T1TUF9-F1
#
_cell.length_a   1.000
_cell.length_b   1.000
_cell.length_c   1.000
_cell.angle_alpha   90.00
_cell.angle_beta   90.00
_cell.angle_gamma   90.00
#
_symmetry.space_group_name_H-M   'P 1'
#
loop_
_entity.id
_entity.type
_entity.pdbx_description
1 polymer ?
#
loop_
_entity_poly.entity_id
_entity_poly.type
_entity_poly.pdbx_seq_one_letter_code
_entity_poly.pdbx_strand_id
1 'polypeptide(L)'
;MRKLDGQFECHRVESSNDKTAIPLVLLNETFARFEQNCKQFEFGNADCDFVLELCGALLFPYEIKEEFAQKAQDLLEGYLIAGYPEATMWPMVDQGSVSHGSYRLGETLLLNLSCRLQKGYGGGDPTMENIAYYIKILPKVIDRQFPCFLLDICGPLMSVYGIVNTGSSDVICEPLVMSFPLIFFRNNWLMESLVRMCASLKAAVKELRDRCFQLDRANEETVSFQYVEHIHRFVFKAKDHTGKEVIIKFAHQYGQQVHELCSNTGFAPVLLFYEILSSGWVFIVPRRRNAVDSTDARAQLLKIQSTLAGASFVREDLREGNVMWDTSGNRVVVVLIDFDWSVSIGTRHF
;
A
#
# COMPACT_ATOMS: atom_id res chain seq x y z
N MET A 1 -4.81 -12.48 6.00
CA MET A 1 -5.25 -13.43 7.06
C MET A 1 -6.71 -13.75 6.81
N ARG A 2 -7.14 -15.00 7.00
CA ARG A 2 -8.54 -15.40 6.83
C ARG A 2 -9.17 -15.69 8.19
N LYS A 3 -10.45 -15.33 8.34
CA LYS A 3 -11.29 -15.75 9.47
C LYS A 3 -12.07 -17.01 9.04
N LEU A 4 -11.68 -18.16 9.55
CA LEU A 4 -12.38 -19.44 9.35
C LEU A 4 -12.82 -19.96 10.72
N ASP A 5 -14.13 -20.11 10.95
CA ASP A 5 -14.70 -20.75 12.15
C ASP A 5 -14.06 -20.36 13.49
N GLY A 6 -13.68 -19.08 13.64
CA GLY A 6 -13.07 -18.55 14.87
C GLY A 6 -11.55 -18.72 15.00
N GLN A 7 -10.85 -19.20 13.96
CA GLN A 7 -9.39 -19.27 13.89
C GLN A 7 -8.82 -18.20 12.95
N PHE A 8 -7.62 -17.69 13.29
CA PHE A 8 -6.86 -16.72 12.49
C PHE A 8 -5.68 -17.44 11.79
N GLU A 9 -5.71 -17.50 10.47
CA GLU A 9 -4.57 -18.01 9.69
C GLU A 9 -3.60 -16.87 9.34
N CYS A 10 -2.39 -16.94 9.91
CA CYS A 10 -1.36 -15.93 9.76
C CYS A 10 -0.25 -16.36 8.79
N HIS A 11 -0.02 -15.53 7.76
CA HIS A 11 1.13 -15.49 6.82
C HIS A 11 1.66 -16.78 6.18
N ARG A 12 1.06 -17.95 6.40
CA ARG A 12 1.38 -19.17 5.66
C ARG A 12 0.43 -19.26 4.48
N VAL A 13 0.89 -18.78 3.33
CA VAL A 13 0.20 -19.05 2.07
C VAL A 13 0.37 -20.54 1.75
N GLU A 14 -0.52 -21.37 2.27
CA GLU A 14 -0.76 -22.67 1.68
C GLU A 14 -1.67 -22.47 0.46
N SER A 15 -1.08 -22.32 -0.72
CA SER A 15 -1.63 -22.96 -1.93
C SER A 15 -0.69 -22.81 -3.12
N SER A 16 -0.51 -23.91 -3.83
CA SER A 16 0.18 -24.07 -5.11
C SER A 16 -0.42 -23.29 -6.29
N ASN A 17 -1.28 -22.29 -6.04
CA ASN A 17 -2.01 -21.48 -7.03
C ASN A 17 -1.78 -19.97 -6.82
N ASP A 18 -0.59 -19.61 -6.35
CA ASP A 18 -0.28 -18.39 -5.61
C ASP A 18 -0.65 -17.07 -6.34
N LYS A 19 -1.86 -16.55 -6.06
CA LYS A 19 -2.25 -15.17 -6.35
C LYS A 19 -1.54 -14.30 -5.31
N THR A 20 -0.43 -13.67 -5.71
CA THR A 20 0.30 -12.70 -4.86
C THR A 20 -0.67 -11.71 -4.23
N ALA A 21 -0.59 -11.52 -2.91
CA ALA A 21 -1.39 -10.53 -2.20
C ALA A 21 -1.15 -9.13 -2.79
N ILE A 22 -2.22 -8.33 -2.87
CA ILE A 22 -2.13 -6.94 -3.33
C ILE A 22 -1.52 -6.11 -2.19
N PRO A 23 -0.40 -5.40 -2.42
CA PRO A 23 0.22 -4.53 -1.43
C PRO A 23 -0.76 -3.52 -0.87
N LEU A 24 -0.69 -3.27 0.45
CA LEU A 24 -1.59 -2.32 1.11
C LEU A 24 -1.56 -0.91 0.52
N VAL A 25 -0.39 -0.47 0.07
CA VAL A 25 -0.20 0.85 -0.56
C VAL A 25 -0.99 1.00 -1.87
N LEU A 26 -1.34 -0.10 -2.54
CA LEU A 26 -2.23 -0.09 -3.70
C LEU A 26 -3.71 -0.17 -3.33
N LEU A 27 -4.03 -0.57 -2.09
CA LEU A 27 -5.40 -0.65 -1.58
C LEU A 27 -5.82 0.65 -0.89
N ASN A 28 -4.88 1.42 -0.35
CA ASN A 28 -5.16 2.73 0.21
C ASN A 28 -4.02 3.71 0.00
N GLU A 29 -4.35 4.83 -0.65
CA GLU A 29 -3.39 5.90 -0.97
C GLU A 29 -2.77 6.55 0.27
N THR A 30 -3.48 6.58 1.40
CA THR A 30 -2.94 7.11 2.67
C THR A 30 -1.74 6.30 3.15
N PHE A 31 -1.77 4.97 2.96
CA PHE A 31 -0.63 4.12 3.28
C PHE A 31 0.55 4.36 2.34
N ALA A 32 0.29 4.57 1.05
CA ALA A 32 1.33 4.93 0.09
C ALA A 32 1.99 6.28 0.41
N ARG A 33 1.17 7.29 0.72
CA ARG A 33 1.68 8.60 1.17
C ARG A 33 2.47 8.48 2.46
N PHE A 34 1.99 7.71 3.45
CA PHE A 34 2.72 7.47 4.69
C PHE A 34 4.12 6.90 4.42
N GLU A 35 4.25 5.85 3.61
CA GLU A 35 5.54 5.23 3.31
C GLU A 35 6.49 6.18 2.57
N GLN A 36 5.97 6.94 1.60
CA GLN A 36 6.75 7.96 0.91
C GLN A 36 7.21 9.06 1.86
N ASN A 37 6.32 9.54 2.73
CA ASN A 37 6.60 10.57 3.71
C ASN A 37 7.67 10.10 4.72
N CYS A 38 7.68 8.84 5.13
CA CYS A 38 8.75 8.31 5.99
C CYS A 38 10.16 8.48 5.38
N LYS A 39 10.30 8.62 4.05
CA LYS A 39 11.57 8.83 3.35
C LYS A 39 11.95 10.31 3.22
N GLN A 40 10.97 11.21 3.07
CA GLN A 40 11.23 12.59 2.63
C GLN A 40 10.42 13.69 3.32
N PHE A 41 9.54 13.37 4.27
CA PHE A 41 8.65 14.34 4.92
C PHE A 41 9.41 15.41 5.69
N GLU A 42 9.11 16.68 5.43
CA GLU A 42 9.67 17.80 6.18
C GLU A 42 8.97 17.91 7.54
N PHE A 43 9.72 17.72 8.62
CA PHE A 43 9.23 17.80 10.00
C PHE A 43 9.68 19.09 10.69
N GLY A 44 8.95 19.53 11.70
CA GLY A 44 9.23 20.73 12.48
C GLY A 44 9.74 20.44 13.89
N ASN A 45 10.06 21.51 14.63
CA ASN A 45 10.56 21.39 16.01
C ASN A 45 9.58 20.64 16.93
N ALA A 46 8.27 20.84 16.78
CA ALA A 46 7.27 20.13 17.58
C ALA A 46 7.29 18.60 17.37
N ASP A 47 7.67 18.13 16.18
CA ASP A 47 7.81 16.71 15.89
C ASP A 47 9.08 16.13 16.56
N CYS A 48 10.17 16.91 16.54
CA CYS A 48 11.40 16.57 17.26
C CYS A 48 11.16 16.51 18.77
N ASP A 49 10.51 17.52 19.34
CA ASP A 49 10.21 17.61 20.77
C ASP A 49 9.36 16.42 21.22
N PHE A 50 8.33 16.07 20.42
CA PHE A 50 7.51 14.88 20.68
C PHE A 50 8.34 13.60 20.69
N VAL A 51 9.21 13.36 19.71
CA VAL A 51 10.03 12.14 19.67
C VAL A 51 11.00 12.07 20.85
N LEU A 52 11.59 13.20 21.26
CA LEU A 52 12.45 13.24 22.43
C LEU A 52 11.67 12.91 23.71
N GLU A 53 10.47 13.45 23.86
CA GLU A 53 9.58 13.12 24.98
C GLU A 53 9.15 11.65 24.96
N LEU A 54 8.75 11.13 23.80
CA LEU A 54 8.34 9.74 23.60
C LEU A 54 9.45 8.76 23.98
N CYS A 55 10.66 8.96 23.44
CA CYS A 55 11.82 8.17 23.80
C CYS A 55 12.14 8.30 25.30
N GLY A 56 12.16 9.51 25.84
CA GLY A 56 12.47 9.76 27.25
C GLY A 56 11.49 9.09 28.21
N ALA A 57 10.19 9.15 27.91
CA ALA A 57 9.14 8.56 28.74
C ALA A 57 9.12 7.03 28.65
N LEU A 58 9.19 6.47 27.44
CA LEU A 58 9.05 5.02 27.24
C LEU A 58 10.34 4.23 27.48
N LEU A 59 11.47 4.91 27.70
CA LEU A 59 12.71 4.32 28.23
C LEU A 59 12.64 4.01 29.73
N PHE A 60 11.66 4.56 30.46
CA PHE A 60 11.54 4.32 31.89
C PHE A 60 11.22 2.84 32.17
N PRO A 61 11.79 2.21 33.21
CA PRO A 61 11.56 0.81 33.52
C PRO A 61 10.18 0.63 34.19
N TYR A 62 9.14 0.43 33.38
CA TYR A 62 7.81 0.12 33.87
C TYR A 62 7.70 -1.33 34.36
N GLU A 63 7.12 -1.52 35.54
CA GLU A 63 6.78 -2.84 36.08
C GLU A 63 5.34 -3.26 35.70
N ILE A 64 4.45 -2.28 35.51
CA ILE A 64 3.04 -2.47 35.20
C ILE A 64 2.78 -2.11 33.74
N LYS A 65 2.26 -3.07 32.96
CA LYS A 65 1.99 -2.91 31.53
C LYS A 65 0.95 -1.82 31.28
N GLU A 66 -0.07 -1.72 32.13
CA GLU A 66 -1.14 -0.75 32.03
C GLU A 66 -0.64 0.69 32.20
N GLU A 67 0.31 0.94 33.10
CA GLU A 67 0.93 2.27 33.26
C GLU A 67 1.78 2.65 32.04
N PHE A 68 2.55 1.70 31.51
CA PHE A 68 3.31 1.86 30.28
C PHE A 68 2.39 2.19 29.09
N ALA A 69 1.32 1.42 28.94
CA ALA A 69 0.32 1.59 27.90
C ALA A 69 -0.37 2.96 28.00
N GLN A 70 -0.78 3.36 29.20
CA GLN A 70 -1.42 4.65 29.43
C GLN A 70 -0.47 5.80 29.08
N LYS A 71 0.80 5.74 29.51
CA LYS A 71 1.77 6.79 29.18
C LYS A 71 2.00 6.90 27.67
N ALA A 72 2.10 5.77 26.97
CA ALA A 72 2.23 5.76 25.52
C ALA A 72 1.00 6.35 24.82
N GLN A 73 -0.20 5.98 25.29
CA GLN A 73 -1.46 6.51 24.79
C GLN A 73 -1.52 8.04 24.96
N ASP A 74 -1.27 8.56 26.17
CA ASP A 74 -1.36 10.00 26.46
C ASP A 74 -0.45 10.84 25.55
N LEU A 75 0.78 10.35 25.32
CA LEU A 75 1.75 11.01 24.44
C LEU A 75 1.30 10.99 22.98
N LEU A 76 0.88 9.82 22.49
CA LEU A 76 0.39 9.67 21.12
C LEU A 76 -0.87 10.49 20.87
N GLU A 77 -1.79 10.53 21.84
CA GLU A 77 -2.99 11.35 21.79
C GLU A 77 -2.65 12.85 21.71
N GLY A 78 -1.83 13.34 22.65
CA GLY A 78 -1.40 14.73 22.68
C GLY A 78 -0.71 15.20 21.40
N TYR A 79 -0.09 14.28 20.64
CA TYR A 79 0.64 14.59 19.42
C TYR A 79 -0.16 14.37 18.13
N LEU A 80 -0.74 13.18 17.95
CA LEU A 80 -1.38 12.75 16.68
C LEU A 80 -2.69 13.50 16.42
N ILE A 81 -3.44 13.80 17.46
CA ILE A 81 -4.74 14.47 17.36
C ILE A 81 -4.72 15.90 17.94
N ALA A 82 -3.52 16.43 18.17
CA ALA A 82 -3.30 17.83 18.55
C ALA A 82 -4.09 18.78 17.62
N GLY A 83 -4.90 19.65 18.22
CA GLY A 83 -5.71 20.63 17.48
C GLY A 83 -7.13 20.16 17.13
N TYR A 84 -7.56 18.98 17.59
CA TYR A 84 -8.93 18.48 17.42
C TYR A 84 -9.59 18.23 18.79
N PRO A 85 -10.27 19.22 19.39
CA PRO A 85 -10.81 19.12 20.75
C PRO A 85 -11.82 17.98 20.96
N GLU A 86 -12.53 17.59 19.89
CA GLU A 86 -13.52 16.51 19.88
C GLU A 86 -12.88 15.12 19.66
N ALA A 87 -11.60 15.08 19.29
CA ALA A 87 -10.89 13.83 19.04
C ALA A 87 -10.19 13.38 20.32
N THR A 88 -10.33 12.10 20.63
CA THR A 88 -9.67 11.49 21.77
C THR A 88 -9.27 10.06 21.48
N MET A 89 -8.20 9.59 22.10
CA MET A 89 -7.83 8.17 22.12
C MET A 89 -8.30 7.57 23.45
N TRP A 90 -8.95 6.42 23.43
CA TRP A 90 -9.33 5.73 24.67
C TRP A 90 -9.12 4.22 24.57
N PRO A 91 -8.78 3.54 25.69
CA PRO A 91 -8.90 2.10 25.78
C PRO A 91 -10.34 1.72 25.53
N MET A 92 -10.58 0.79 24.60
CA MET A 92 -11.93 0.39 24.26
C MET A 92 -12.14 -1.09 24.48
N VAL A 93 -13.27 -1.40 25.11
CA VAL A 93 -13.70 -2.77 25.42
C VAL A 93 -14.73 -3.21 24.38
N ASP A 94 -14.40 -4.24 23.59
CA ASP A 94 -15.36 -4.88 22.69
C ASP A 94 -15.34 -6.41 22.86
N GLN A 95 -16.50 -6.97 23.19
CA GLN A 95 -16.76 -8.40 23.49
C GLN A 95 -15.64 -9.08 24.31
N GLY A 96 -15.12 -8.41 25.34
CA GLY A 96 -14.08 -8.94 26.23
C GLY A 96 -12.62 -8.72 25.79
N SER A 97 -12.37 -8.00 24.70
CA SER A 97 -11.02 -7.55 24.30
C SER A 97 -10.87 -6.06 24.59
N VAL A 98 -9.73 -5.66 25.17
CA VAL A 98 -9.44 -4.27 25.54
C VAL A 98 -8.25 -3.78 24.73
N SER A 99 -8.41 -2.70 23.97
CA SER A 99 -7.28 -2.01 23.33
C SER A 99 -6.51 -1.15 24.34
N HIS A 100 -5.25 -0.86 24.07
CA HIS A 100 -4.45 0.06 24.90
C HIS A 100 -4.66 1.52 24.52
N GLY A 101 -5.31 1.79 23.38
CA GLY A 101 -5.68 3.11 22.93
C GLY A 101 -6.22 3.04 21.51
N SER A 102 -7.44 3.52 21.27
CA SER A 102 -8.07 3.51 19.94
C SER A 102 -8.50 4.91 19.56
N TYR A 103 -8.25 5.30 18.31
CA TYR A 103 -8.83 6.50 17.72
C TYR A 103 -9.93 6.13 16.71
N ARG A 104 -11.17 6.56 16.98
CA ARG A 104 -12.34 6.30 16.13
C ARG A 104 -13.02 7.58 15.72
N LEU A 105 -13.67 7.52 14.56
CA LEU A 105 -14.66 8.49 14.11
C LEU A 105 -15.94 7.75 13.72
N GLY A 106 -16.98 7.91 14.53
CA GLY A 106 -18.19 7.08 14.44
C GLY A 106 -17.84 5.59 14.62
N GLU A 107 -18.25 4.75 13.68
CA GLU A 107 -17.93 3.32 13.68
C GLU A 107 -16.55 3.00 13.06
N THR A 108 -15.87 3.97 12.45
CA THR A 108 -14.60 3.74 11.76
C THR A 108 -13.43 3.83 12.73
N LEU A 109 -12.62 2.77 12.81
CA LEU A 109 -11.33 2.78 13.52
C LEU A 109 -10.24 3.29 12.59
N LEU A 110 -9.60 4.38 12.99
CA LEU A 110 -8.53 5.03 12.23
C LEU A 110 -7.15 4.58 12.71
N LEU A 111 -7.03 4.36 14.02
CA LEU A 111 -5.79 3.92 14.66
C LEU A 111 -6.06 3.06 15.89
N ASN A 112 -5.25 2.01 16.09
CA ASN A 112 -5.25 1.22 17.32
C ASN A 112 -3.83 1.00 17.85
N LEU A 113 -3.67 1.11 19.16
CA LEU A 113 -2.43 0.90 19.89
C LEU A 113 -2.48 -0.42 20.66
N SER A 114 -1.40 -1.20 20.53
CA SER A 114 -1.12 -2.35 21.37
C SER A 114 0.27 -2.23 22.00
N CYS A 115 0.32 -2.33 23.34
CA CYS A 115 1.53 -2.18 24.10
C CYS A 115 1.90 -3.48 24.82
N ARG A 116 3.19 -3.81 24.80
CA ARG A 116 3.79 -4.89 25.59
C ARG A 116 5.09 -4.40 26.21
N LEU A 117 5.33 -4.75 27.48
CA LEU A 117 6.56 -4.33 28.18
C LEU A 117 7.81 -4.87 27.49
N GLN A 118 7.79 -6.13 27.05
CA GLN A 118 8.91 -6.78 26.36
C GLN A 118 8.40 -7.87 25.42
N LYS A 119 9.17 -8.13 24.35
CA LYS A 119 8.87 -9.20 23.41
C LYS A 119 8.94 -10.57 24.09
N GLY A 120 7.90 -11.38 23.93
CA GLY A 120 7.83 -12.73 24.50
C GLY A 120 7.40 -12.80 25.98
N TYR A 121 7.19 -11.67 26.65
CA TYR A 121 6.72 -11.64 28.03
C TYR A 121 5.18 -11.60 28.09
N GLY A 122 4.57 -12.43 28.94
CA GLY A 122 3.12 -12.40 29.18
C GLY A 122 2.24 -13.02 28.09
N GLY A 123 2.78 -13.90 27.25
CA GLY A 123 2.00 -14.86 26.44
C GLY A 123 1.17 -14.29 25.28
N GLY A 124 1.58 -13.18 24.67
CA GLY A 124 0.86 -12.56 23.55
C GLY A 124 1.78 -11.78 22.60
N ASP A 125 1.30 -11.55 21.38
CA ASP A 125 1.99 -10.77 20.35
C ASP A 125 1.18 -9.49 20.08
N PRO A 126 1.78 -8.29 20.20
CA PRO A 126 1.04 -7.03 20.08
C PRO A 126 0.41 -6.89 18.70
N THR A 127 1.11 -7.32 17.64
CA THR A 127 0.60 -7.32 16.27
C THR A 127 -0.66 -8.16 16.14
N MET A 128 -0.63 -9.42 16.60
CA MET A 128 -1.77 -10.32 16.50
C MET A 128 -2.96 -9.84 17.34
N GLU A 129 -2.69 -9.24 18.50
CA GLU A 129 -3.72 -8.61 19.33
C GLU A 129 -4.37 -7.42 18.61
N ASN A 130 -3.56 -6.57 17.99
CA ASN A 130 -4.03 -5.42 17.20
C ASN A 130 -4.88 -5.86 15.99
N ILE A 131 -4.41 -6.87 15.26
CA ILE A 131 -5.14 -7.46 14.13
C ILE A 131 -6.47 -8.05 14.59
N ALA A 132 -6.45 -8.87 15.66
CA ALA A 132 -7.64 -9.50 16.19
C ALA A 132 -8.66 -8.45 16.66
N TYR A 133 -8.18 -7.38 17.30
CA TYR A 133 -9.01 -6.25 17.70
C TYR A 133 -9.68 -5.58 16.49
N TYR A 134 -8.91 -5.22 15.46
CA TYR A 134 -9.46 -4.63 14.22
C TYR A 134 -10.56 -5.50 13.60
N ILE A 135 -10.30 -6.80 13.43
CA ILE A 135 -11.26 -7.74 12.82
C ILE A 135 -12.55 -7.82 13.64
N LYS A 136 -12.43 -7.78 14.97
CA LYS A 136 -13.55 -7.94 15.89
C LYS A 136 -14.51 -6.76 15.85
N ILE A 137 -13.99 -5.56 15.69
CA ILE A 137 -14.79 -4.33 15.65
C ILE A 137 -15.33 -4.00 14.25
N LEU A 138 -14.93 -4.74 13.22
CA LEU A 138 -15.49 -4.56 11.87
C LEU A 138 -17.01 -4.78 11.92
N PRO A 139 -17.78 -3.99 11.15
CA PRO A 139 -19.21 -4.18 11.07
C PRO A 139 -19.54 -5.56 10.49
N LYS A 140 -20.70 -6.12 10.88
CA LYS A 140 -21.17 -7.42 10.36
C LYS A 140 -21.36 -7.39 8.84
N VAL A 141 -21.80 -6.25 8.31
CA VAL A 141 -21.96 -6.00 6.88
C VAL A 141 -20.85 -5.05 6.48
N ILE A 142 -19.98 -5.52 5.60
CA ILE A 142 -18.87 -4.75 5.06
C ILE A 142 -19.26 -4.32 3.65
N ASP A 143 -19.53 -3.04 3.49
CA ASP A 143 -19.90 -2.39 2.23
C ASP A 143 -18.76 -1.56 1.62
N ARG A 144 -17.71 -1.29 2.41
CA ARG A 144 -16.52 -0.53 1.99
C ARG A 144 -15.24 -1.04 2.65
N GLN A 145 -14.12 -0.47 2.23
CA GLN A 145 -12.82 -0.66 2.89
C GLN A 145 -12.69 0.30 4.07
N PHE A 146 -12.13 -0.20 5.18
CA PHE A 146 -11.91 0.50 6.44
C PHE A 146 -10.41 0.49 6.74
N PRO A 147 -9.61 1.37 6.10
CA PRO A 147 -8.17 1.46 6.37
C PRO A 147 -7.93 1.90 7.83
N CYS A 148 -6.99 1.26 8.49
CA CYS A 148 -6.59 1.57 9.87
C CYS A 148 -5.07 1.45 10.03
N PHE A 149 -4.48 2.30 10.87
CA PHE A 149 -3.10 2.15 11.34
C PHE A 149 -3.07 1.33 12.64
N LEU A 150 -2.24 0.29 12.67
CA LEU A 150 -1.97 -0.46 13.89
C LEU A 150 -0.58 -0.09 14.41
N LEU A 151 -0.54 0.41 15.64
CA LEU A 151 0.69 0.75 16.34
C LEU A 151 1.01 -0.31 17.36
N ASP A 152 2.21 -0.89 17.25
CA ASP A 152 2.76 -1.76 18.28
C ASP A 152 3.88 -1.04 19.00
N ILE A 153 3.81 -1.00 20.32
CA ILE A 153 4.95 -0.61 21.16
C ILE A 153 5.31 -1.81 22.04
N CYS A 154 6.44 -2.43 21.74
CA CYS A 154 6.89 -3.64 22.40
C CYS A 154 8.30 -3.43 22.98
N GLY A 155 8.37 -3.17 24.28
CA GLY A 155 9.58 -2.68 24.92
C GLY A 155 10.10 -1.43 24.23
N PRO A 156 11.38 -1.39 23.81
CA PRO A 156 11.95 -0.21 23.19
C PRO A 156 11.65 -0.10 21.70
N LEU A 157 10.70 -0.87 21.14
CA LEU A 157 10.43 -0.87 19.70
C LEU A 157 9.04 -0.33 19.41
N MET A 158 8.94 0.58 18.45
CA MET A 158 7.69 1.04 17.86
C MET A 158 7.58 0.56 16.42
N SER A 159 6.43 -0.01 16.06
CA SER A 159 6.13 -0.49 14.70
C SER A 159 4.82 0.11 14.21
N VAL A 160 4.75 0.39 12.91
CA VAL A 160 3.55 0.91 12.25
C VAL A 160 3.13 -0.04 11.14
N TYR A 161 1.92 -0.57 11.25
CA TYR A 161 1.28 -1.42 10.26
C TYR A 161 0.08 -0.70 9.67
N GLY A 162 -0.20 -1.01 8.41
CA GLY A 162 -1.50 -0.74 7.80
C GLY A 162 -2.34 -2.01 7.91
N ILE A 163 -3.64 -1.84 8.05
CA ILE A 163 -4.60 -2.93 7.89
C ILE A 163 -5.82 -2.44 7.11
N VAL A 164 -6.34 -3.29 6.23
CA VAL A 164 -7.58 -3.04 5.49
C VAL A 164 -8.31 -4.35 5.24
N ASN A 165 -9.64 -4.31 5.29
CA ASN A 165 -10.49 -5.40 4.84
C ASN A 165 -10.55 -5.44 3.29
N THR A 166 -10.52 -6.64 2.72
CA THR A 166 -10.57 -6.88 1.27
C THR A 166 -11.79 -7.74 0.87
N GLY A 167 -12.87 -7.61 1.62
CA GLY A 167 -14.11 -8.36 1.43
C GLY A 167 -14.84 -8.58 2.74
N SER A 168 -15.72 -9.59 2.78
CA SER A 168 -16.50 -9.95 3.97
C SER A 168 -15.77 -10.84 4.98
N SER A 169 -14.68 -11.51 4.59
CA SER A 169 -13.95 -12.47 5.44
C SER A 169 -12.44 -12.25 5.54
N ASP A 170 -11.89 -11.35 4.73
CA ASP A 170 -10.45 -11.22 4.54
C ASP A 170 -9.93 -9.84 4.94
N VAL A 171 -8.78 -9.83 5.61
CA VAL A 171 -8.01 -8.63 5.91
C VAL A 171 -6.57 -8.80 5.47
N ILE A 172 -5.99 -7.72 4.97
CA ILE A 172 -4.57 -7.60 4.66
C ILE A 172 -3.95 -6.67 5.69
N CYS A 173 -2.86 -7.13 6.31
CA CYS A 173 -2.09 -6.39 7.28
C CYS A 173 -0.62 -6.53 6.90
N GLU A 174 0.09 -5.42 6.76
CA GLU A 174 1.50 -5.39 6.38
C GLU A 174 2.22 -4.30 7.19
N PRO A 175 3.49 -4.52 7.58
CA PRO A 175 4.31 -3.44 8.11
C PRO A 175 4.51 -2.39 7.01
N LEU A 176 4.23 -1.12 7.32
CA LEU A 176 4.41 -0.04 6.35
C LEU A 176 5.85 0.50 6.35
N VAL A 177 6.54 0.35 7.47
CA VAL A 177 7.95 0.72 7.65
C VAL A 177 8.61 -0.25 8.63
N MET A 178 9.95 -0.24 8.66
CA MET A 178 10.69 -0.98 9.67
C MET A 178 10.38 -0.46 11.08
N SER A 179 10.45 -1.34 12.09
CA SER A 179 10.32 -0.96 13.48
C SER A 179 11.47 -0.06 13.92
N PHE A 180 11.16 1.00 14.66
CA PHE A 180 12.15 1.94 15.17
C PHE A 180 12.39 1.76 16.67
N PRO A 181 13.65 1.80 17.11
CA PRO A 181 13.96 1.85 18.53
C PRO A 181 13.59 3.22 19.15
N LEU A 182 12.79 3.19 20.21
CA LEU A 182 12.43 4.31 21.08
C LEU A 182 13.54 4.59 22.10
N ILE A 183 14.77 4.76 21.61
CA ILE A 183 15.94 5.06 22.41
C ILE A 183 16.58 6.31 21.81
N PHE A 184 17.09 7.21 22.65
CA PHE A 184 17.86 8.33 22.15
C PHE A 184 19.20 7.85 21.60
N PHE A 185 19.45 8.10 20.31
CA PHE A 185 20.74 7.84 19.68
C PHE A 185 21.47 9.14 19.38
N ARG A 186 22.79 9.14 19.54
CA ARG A 186 23.67 10.17 18.93
C ARG A 186 23.76 10.06 17.40
N ASN A 187 23.11 9.04 16.84
CA ASN A 187 23.06 8.81 15.42
C ASN A 187 21.89 9.57 14.81
N ASN A 188 22.19 10.72 14.20
CA ASN A 188 21.18 11.65 13.69
C ASN A 188 20.22 10.98 12.70
N TRP A 189 20.68 10.08 11.82
CA TRP A 189 19.79 9.49 10.80
C TRP A 189 18.69 8.63 11.39
N LEU A 190 18.96 7.88 12.46
CA LEU A 190 17.95 7.06 13.15
C LEU A 190 16.90 7.94 13.84
N MET A 191 17.35 8.99 14.52
CA MET A 191 16.45 9.94 15.18
C MET A 191 15.60 10.69 14.14
N GLU A 192 16.21 11.18 13.07
CA GLU A 192 15.49 11.82 11.96
C GLU A 192 14.49 10.87 11.30
N SER A 193 14.83 9.58 11.16
CA SER A 193 13.90 8.58 10.59
C SER A 193 12.71 8.33 11.52
N LEU A 194 12.94 8.25 12.84
CA LEU A 194 11.87 8.14 13.83
C LEU A 194 10.97 9.39 13.83
N VAL A 195 11.55 10.58 13.75
CA VAL A 195 10.79 11.84 13.63
C VAL A 195 9.96 11.86 12.35
N ARG A 196 10.55 11.50 11.20
CA ARG A 196 9.81 11.38 9.93
C ARG A 196 8.68 10.37 10.02
N MET A 197 8.89 9.21 10.66
CA MET A 197 7.85 8.21 10.86
C MET A 197 6.69 8.76 11.70
N CYS A 198 6.96 9.41 12.84
CA CYS A 198 5.94 9.99 13.70
C CYS A 198 5.19 11.14 13.01
N ALA A 199 5.90 12.04 12.32
CA ALA A 199 5.29 13.15 11.57
C ALA A 199 4.43 12.65 10.40
N SER A 200 4.90 11.60 9.70
CA SER A 200 4.15 10.94 8.63
C SER A 200 2.90 10.27 9.17
N LEU A 201 2.99 9.62 10.33
CA LEU A 201 1.85 8.98 10.99
C LEU A 201 0.81 10.03 11.40
N LYS A 202 1.23 11.15 11.99
CA LYS A 202 0.35 12.28 12.32
C LYS A 202 -0.40 12.81 11.10
N ALA A 203 0.32 13.04 9.99
CA ALA A 203 -0.28 13.48 8.74
C ALA A 203 -1.28 12.45 8.18
N ALA A 204 -0.92 11.16 8.23
CA ALA A 204 -1.75 10.07 7.71
C ALA A 204 -3.02 9.83 8.54
N VAL A 205 -2.94 9.90 9.87
CA VAL A 205 -4.11 9.81 10.77
C VAL A 205 -5.06 10.97 10.53
N LYS A 206 -4.53 12.19 10.37
CA LYS A 206 -5.32 13.35 9.95
C LYS A 206 -6.01 13.10 8.61
N GLU A 207 -5.29 12.58 7.63
CA GLU A 207 -5.85 12.31 6.31
C GLU A 207 -7.00 11.30 6.34
N LEU A 208 -6.85 10.18 7.06
CA LEU A 208 -7.94 9.21 7.23
C LEU A 208 -9.18 9.85 7.89
N ARG A 209 -8.97 10.67 8.92
CA ARG A 209 -10.04 11.42 9.59
C ARG A 209 -10.76 12.36 8.61
N ASP A 210 -10.00 13.17 7.87
CA ASP A 210 -10.56 14.15 6.93
C ASP A 210 -11.35 13.44 5.81
N ARG A 211 -10.87 12.29 5.32
CA ARG A 211 -11.59 11.43 4.37
C ARG A 211 -12.90 10.90 4.92
N CYS A 212 -12.95 10.48 6.19
CA CYS A 212 -14.20 10.03 6.80
C CYS A 212 -15.27 11.15 6.81
N PHE A 213 -14.88 12.40 7.09
CA PHE A 213 -15.82 13.54 7.00
C PHE A 213 -16.25 13.87 5.57
N GLN A 214 -15.40 13.62 4.57
CA GLN A 214 -15.73 13.82 3.16
C GLN A 214 -16.68 12.74 2.62
N LEU A 215 -16.55 11.49 3.07
CA LEU A 215 -17.45 10.39 2.71
C LEU A 215 -18.90 10.66 3.13
N ASP A 216 -19.11 11.44 4.20
CA ASP A 216 -20.46 11.88 4.62
C ASP A 216 -21.02 13.02 3.74
N ARG A 217 -20.21 13.59 2.83
CA ARG A 217 -20.54 14.83 2.09
C ARG A 217 -20.37 14.75 0.56
N ALA A 218 -19.78 13.70 0.00
CA ALA A 218 -19.32 13.71 -1.40
C ALA A 218 -20.19 12.91 -2.38
N ASN A 219 -20.68 13.63 -3.40
CA ASN A 219 -21.09 13.14 -4.73
C ASN A 219 -19.92 13.36 -5.73
N GLU A 220 -18.72 12.84 -5.46
CA GLU A 220 -17.62 12.97 -6.42
C GLU A 220 -17.77 11.93 -7.55
N GLU A 221 -17.66 12.39 -8.81
CA GLU A 221 -17.55 11.54 -10.00
C GLU A 221 -16.24 10.75 -9.95
N THR A 222 -16.22 9.69 -9.15
CA THR A 222 -15.12 8.74 -9.13
C THR A 222 -15.25 7.83 -10.34
N VAL A 223 -14.25 7.82 -11.22
CA VAL A 223 -14.17 6.79 -12.26
C VAL A 223 -13.80 5.48 -11.58
N SER A 224 -14.79 4.60 -11.42
CA SER A 224 -14.60 3.29 -10.82
C SER A 224 -14.27 2.25 -11.88
N PHE A 225 -13.42 1.30 -11.50
CA PHE A 225 -13.15 0.09 -12.27
C PHE A 225 -13.73 -1.10 -11.52
N GLN A 226 -14.48 -1.94 -12.22
CA GLN A 226 -14.92 -3.23 -11.70
C GLN A 226 -13.86 -4.28 -12.04
N TYR A 227 -13.06 -4.69 -11.07
CA TYR A 227 -12.10 -5.78 -11.24
C TYR A 227 -12.83 -7.10 -11.49
N VAL A 228 -12.44 -7.81 -12.55
CA VAL A 228 -13.08 -9.05 -13.03
C VAL A 228 -12.18 -10.25 -12.76
N GLU A 229 -10.89 -10.12 -13.03
CA GLU A 229 -9.95 -11.26 -12.98
C GLU A 229 -8.54 -10.81 -12.59
N HIS A 230 -7.88 -11.62 -11.76
CA HIS A 230 -6.44 -11.49 -11.50
C HIS A 230 -5.70 -12.38 -12.51
N ILE A 231 -5.05 -11.75 -13.49
CA ILE A 231 -4.38 -12.44 -14.61
C ILE A 231 -2.98 -12.91 -14.18
N HIS A 232 -2.22 -12.00 -13.59
CA HIS A 232 -0.85 -12.22 -13.15
C HIS A 232 -0.54 -11.23 -12.03
N ARG A 233 0.59 -11.40 -11.32
CA ARG A 233 1.07 -10.46 -10.30
C ARG A 233 0.93 -9.01 -10.79
N PHE A 234 0.08 -8.25 -10.11
CA PHE A 234 -0.23 -6.84 -10.36
C PHE A 234 -0.80 -6.53 -11.75
N VAL A 235 -1.35 -7.54 -12.43
CA VAL A 235 -2.04 -7.41 -13.71
C VAL A 235 -3.45 -7.96 -13.57
N PHE A 236 -4.42 -7.09 -13.82
CA PHE A 236 -5.83 -7.37 -13.61
C PHE A 236 -6.64 -7.08 -14.86
N LYS A 237 -7.67 -7.89 -15.07
CA LYS A 237 -8.76 -7.56 -15.98
C LYS A 237 -9.81 -6.76 -15.21
N ALA A 238 -10.27 -5.66 -15.78
CA ALA A 238 -11.34 -4.86 -15.21
C ALA A 238 -12.32 -4.39 -16.29
N LYS A 239 -13.46 -3.86 -15.86
CA LYS A 239 -14.39 -3.09 -16.68
C LYS A 239 -14.37 -1.63 -16.25
N ASP A 240 -14.30 -0.71 -17.20
CA ASP A 240 -14.47 0.71 -16.93
C ASP A 240 -15.94 1.07 -16.67
N HIS A 241 -16.22 2.34 -16.37
CA HIS A 241 -17.58 2.86 -16.13
C HIS A 241 -18.53 2.68 -17.33
N THR A 242 -18.02 2.43 -18.55
CA THR A 242 -18.82 2.13 -19.74
C THR A 242 -19.08 0.63 -19.93
N GLY A 243 -18.54 -0.20 -19.03
CA GLY A 243 -18.61 -1.66 -19.10
C GLY A 243 -17.57 -2.28 -20.04
N LYS A 244 -16.65 -1.49 -20.61
CA LYS A 244 -15.65 -1.97 -21.56
C LYS A 244 -14.48 -2.62 -20.82
N GLU A 245 -14.03 -3.76 -21.33
CA GLU A 245 -12.89 -4.47 -20.77
C GLU A 245 -11.58 -3.69 -20.98
N VAL A 246 -10.83 -3.55 -19.88
CA VAL A 246 -9.50 -2.96 -19.82
C VAL A 246 -8.56 -3.87 -19.04
N ILE A 247 -7.27 -3.71 -19.28
CA ILE A 247 -6.23 -4.27 -18.42
C ILE A 247 -5.77 -3.16 -17.49
N ILE A 248 -5.51 -3.51 -16.24
CA ILE A 248 -4.89 -2.65 -15.24
C ILE A 248 -3.59 -3.32 -14.83
N LYS A 249 -2.47 -2.59 -14.91
CA LYS A 249 -1.16 -3.04 -14.44
C LYS A 249 -0.60 -2.05 -13.42
N PHE A 250 0.02 -2.59 -12.37
CA PHE A 250 0.88 -1.82 -11.47
C PHE A 250 2.33 -2.30 -11.59
N ALA A 251 3.27 -1.35 -11.63
CA ALA A 251 4.71 -1.63 -11.70
C ALA A 251 5.50 -0.57 -10.92
N HIS A 252 6.74 -0.86 -10.52
CA HIS A 252 7.63 0.15 -9.93
C HIS A 252 8.42 0.93 -10.98
N GLN A 253 8.62 0.35 -12.15
CA GLN A 253 9.31 0.95 -13.27
C GLN A 253 8.51 0.62 -14.53
N TYR A 254 8.37 1.60 -15.43
CA TYR A 254 7.62 1.43 -16.66
C TYR A 254 8.10 2.38 -17.75
N GLY A 255 8.52 1.84 -18.89
CA GLY A 255 8.98 2.61 -20.04
C GLY A 255 7.83 3.22 -20.83
N GLN A 256 7.18 4.26 -20.28
CA GLN A 256 6.04 4.94 -20.90
C GLN A 256 6.32 5.36 -22.35
N GLN A 257 7.43 6.06 -22.59
CA GLN A 257 7.79 6.57 -23.93
C GLN A 257 8.00 5.44 -24.94
N VAL A 258 8.57 4.32 -24.49
CA VAL A 258 8.79 3.14 -25.33
C VAL A 258 7.46 2.47 -25.66
N HIS A 259 6.57 2.35 -24.67
CA HIS A 259 5.22 1.83 -24.89
C HIS A 259 4.43 2.71 -25.87
N GLU A 260 4.43 4.03 -25.68
CA GLU A 260 3.75 4.98 -26.58
C GLU A 260 4.27 4.89 -28.01
N LEU A 261 5.60 4.82 -28.21
CA LEU A 261 6.20 4.63 -29.54
C LEU A 261 5.73 3.31 -30.19
N CYS A 262 5.83 2.20 -29.46
CA CYS A 262 5.37 0.89 -29.95
C CYS A 262 3.86 0.89 -30.22
N SER A 263 3.07 1.63 -29.43
CA SER A 263 1.63 1.76 -29.61
C SER A 263 1.29 2.56 -30.86
N ASN A 264 1.97 3.69 -31.08
CA ASN A 264 1.79 4.56 -32.25
C ASN A 264 2.17 3.85 -33.55
N THR A 265 3.13 2.92 -33.49
CA THR A 265 3.55 2.09 -34.63
C THR A 265 2.73 0.81 -34.79
N GLY A 266 1.80 0.53 -33.89
CA GLY A 266 0.87 -0.60 -33.96
C GLY A 266 1.39 -1.92 -33.38
N PHE A 267 2.54 -1.89 -32.69
CA PHE A 267 3.19 -3.05 -32.08
C PHE A 267 2.90 -3.20 -30.58
N ALA A 268 2.07 -2.34 -29.98
CA ALA A 268 1.67 -2.46 -28.59
C ALA A 268 0.21 -2.03 -28.38
N PRO A 269 -0.43 -2.43 -27.26
CA PRO A 269 -1.73 -1.91 -26.86
C PRO A 269 -1.72 -0.38 -26.76
N VAL A 270 -2.89 0.26 -26.93
CA VAL A 270 -3.03 1.69 -26.67
C VAL A 270 -2.89 1.95 -25.18
N LEU A 271 -1.96 2.81 -24.79
CA LEU A 271 -1.85 3.29 -23.42
C LEU A 271 -2.98 4.31 -23.18
N LEU A 272 -4.01 3.93 -22.42
CA LEU A 272 -5.13 4.82 -22.12
C LEU A 272 -4.82 5.75 -20.95
N PHE A 273 -4.06 5.23 -19.99
CA PHE A 273 -3.75 5.95 -18.76
C PHE A 273 -2.39 5.51 -18.22
N TYR A 274 -1.65 6.47 -17.69
CA TYR A 274 -0.37 6.31 -17.02
C TYR A 274 -0.30 7.34 -15.91
N GLU A 275 -0.06 6.89 -14.68
CA GLU A 275 0.10 7.77 -13.53
C GLU A 275 1.17 7.20 -12.60
N ILE A 276 2.05 8.07 -12.13
CA ILE A 276 3.00 7.74 -11.06
C ILE A 276 2.28 7.97 -9.73
N LEU A 277 2.08 6.88 -9.00
CA LEU A 277 1.47 6.88 -7.68
C LEU A 277 2.50 7.17 -6.59
N SER A 278 1.98 7.44 -5.39
CA SER A 278 2.81 7.48 -4.18
C SER A 278 3.54 6.14 -3.96
N SER A 279 4.64 6.15 -3.19
CA SER A 279 5.53 4.99 -2.98
C SER A 279 6.25 4.47 -4.24
N GLY A 280 6.27 5.21 -5.33
CA GLY A 280 7.00 4.82 -6.55
C GLY A 280 6.34 3.67 -7.31
N TRP A 281 5.03 3.51 -7.15
CA TRP A 281 4.23 2.67 -8.03
C TRP A 281 3.80 3.46 -9.27
N VAL A 282 3.46 2.74 -10.34
CA VAL A 282 2.95 3.28 -11.58
C VAL A 282 1.66 2.54 -11.92
N PHE A 283 0.58 3.26 -12.14
CA PHE A 283 -0.70 2.74 -12.59
C PHE A 283 -0.84 2.88 -14.10
N ILE A 284 -1.02 1.76 -14.78
CA ILE A 284 -1.02 1.67 -16.25
C ILE A 284 -2.32 1.00 -16.71
N VAL A 285 -3.03 1.64 -17.64
CA VAL A 285 -4.24 1.07 -18.27
C VAL A 285 -4.00 0.88 -19.77
N PRO A 286 -3.50 -0.29 -20.20
CA PRO A 286 -3.44 -0.61 -21.62
C PRO A 286 -4.77 -1.15 -22.13
N ARG A 287 -5.11 -0.82 -23.38
CA ARG A 287 -6.24 -1.38 -24.10
C ARG A 287 -5.78 -2.00 -25.41
N ARG A 288 -6.22 -3.23 -25.65
CA ARG A 288 -5.97 -3.97 -26.89
C ARG A 288 -6.41 -3.12 -28.10
N ARG A 289 -5.53 -3.03 -29.10
CA ARG A 289 -5.85 -2.44 -30.41
C ARG A 289 -6.18 -3.57 -31.38
N ASN A 290 -6.94 -3.24 -32.43
CA ASN A 290 -7.08 -4.12 -33.59
C ASN A 290 -5.72 -4.31 -34.26
N ALA A 291 -5.49 -5.54 -34.70
CA ALA A 291 -4.23 -6.02 -35.25
C ALA A 291 -3.87 -5.29 -36.57
N VAL A 292 -2.58 -5.01 -36.82
CA VAL A 292 -2.09 -4.51 -38.10
C VAL A 292 -1.79 -5.69 -39.03
N ASP A 293 -2.28 -5.66 -40.26
CA ASP A 293 -2.13 -6.78 -41.21
C ASP A 293 -0.67 -7.05 -41.58
N SER A 294 -0.17 -8.22 -41.18
CA SER A 294 1.10 -8.78 -41.64
C SER A 294 1.08 -10.30 -41.49
N THR A 295 1.86 -10.98 -42.34
CA THR A 295 1.90 -12.46 -42.44
C THR A 295 3.17 -13.07 -41.84
N ASP A 296 4.14 -12.27 -41.40
CA ASP A 296 5.41 -12.75 -40.84
C ASP A 296 5.77 -12.08 -39.51
N ALA A 297 5.82 -12.87 -38.43
CA ALA A 297 6.22 -12.41 -37.09
C ALA A 297 7.68 -11.95 -37.04
N ARG A 298 8.59 -12.62 -37.77
CA ARG A 298 10.01 -12.28 -37.74
C ARG A 298 10.27 -10.92 -38.37
N ALA A 299 9.63 -10.64 -39.50
CA ALA A 299 9.69 -9.33 -40.15
C ALA A 299 9.17 -8.21 -39.22
N GLN A 300 8.09 -8.47 -38.46
CA GLN A 300 7.57 -7.52 -37.48
C GLN A 300 8.55 -7.30 -36.32
N LEU A 301 9.14 -8.35 -35.76
CA LEU A 301 10.16 -8.23 -34.71
C LEU A 301 11.38 -7.42 -35.17
N LEU A 302 11.84 -7.63 -36.40
CA LEU A 302 12.93 -6.83 -36.98
C LEU A 302 12.54 -5.36 -37.14
N LYS A 303 11.30 -5.08 -37.57
CA LYS A 303 10.78 -3.71 -37.68
C LYS A 303 10.64 -3.03 -36.32
N ILE A 304 10.24 -3.77 -35.28
CA ILE A 304 10.22 -3.29 -33.91
C ILE A 304 11.63 -2.90 -33.47
N GLN A 305 12.62 -3.79 -33.67
CA GLN A 305 14.00 -3.53 -33.29
C GLN A 305 14.57 -2.30 -34.01
N SER A 306 14.32 -2.14 -35.31
CA SER A 306 14.78 -0.98 -36.06
C SER A 306 14.11 0.33 -35.61
N THR A 307 12.81 0.27 -35.28
CA THR A 307 12.05 1.41 -34.75
C THR A 307 12.61 1.87 -33.40
N LEU A 308 12.85 0.93 -32.48
CA LEU A 308 13.43 1.24 -31.17
C LEU A 308 14.85 1.80 -31.29
N ALA A 309 15.69 1.18 -32.10
CA ALA A 309 17.06 1.64 -32.34
C ALA A 309 17.07 3.06 -32.95
N GLY A 310 16.21 3.34 -33.93
CA GLY A 310 16.09 4.66 -34.55
C GLY A 310 15.64 5.76 -33.57
N ALA A 311 14.89 5.39 -32.52
CA ALA A 311 14.44 6.29 -31.47
C ALA A 311 15.37 6.30 -30.23
N SER A 312 16.53 5.64 -30.31
CA SER A 312 17.45 5.48 -29.17
C SER A 312 16.79 4.87 -27.92
N PHE A 313 15.90 3.89 -28.11
CA PHE A 313 15.28 3.13 -27.03
C PHE A 313 15.79 1.68 -27.02
N VAL A 314 15.89 1.11 -25.82
CA VAL A 314 16.24 -0.29 -25.57
C VAL A 314 15.14 -0.92 -24.73
N ARG A 315 14.91 -2.20 -25.02
CA ARG A 315 14.05 -3.07 -24.24
C ARG A 315 14.87 -4.26 -23.79
N GLU A 316 15.19 -4.29 -22.50
CA GLU A 316 16.14 -5.25 -21.94
C GLU A 316 15.50 -6.64 -21.75
N ASP A 317 14.18 -6.72 -21.61
CA ASP A 317 13.43 -7.96 -21.41
C ASP A 317 12.60 -8.36 -22.65
N LEU A 318 13.24 -8.44 -23.83
CA LEU A 318 12.57 -8.98 -25.02
C LEU A 318 12.68 -10.51 -25.03
N ARG A 319 11.64 -11.18 -24.55
CA ARG A 319 11.50 -12.65 -24.48
C ARG A 319 10.14 -13.10 -25.00
N GLU A 320 10.01 -14.40 -25.29
CA GLU A 320 8.77 -15.00 -25.81
C GLU A 320 7.54 -14.67 -24.95
N GLY A 321 7.67 -14.72 -23.63
CA GLY A 321 6.58 -14.37 -22.70
C GLY A 321 6.09 -12.92 -22.75
N ASN A 322 6.86 -12.01 -23.37
CA ASN A 322 6.54 -10.59 -23.50
C ASN A 322 6.08 -10.22 -24.93
N VAL A 323 5.83 -11.23 -25.76
CA VAL A 323 5.35 -11.12 -27.14
C VAL A 323 4.08 -11.95 -27.27
N MET A 324 2.96 -11.30 -27.54
CA MET A 324 1.72 -11.97 -27.91
C MET A 324 1.63 -12.06 -29.43
N TRP A 325 1.13 -13.17 -29.95
CA TRP A 325 0.72 -13.29 -31.34
C TRP A 325 -0.72 -13.77 -31.46
N ASP A 326 -1.46 -13.17 -32.38
CA ASP A 326 -2.77 -13.66 -32.79
C ASP A 326 -2.62 -14.39 -34.14
N THR A 327 -3.06 -15.65 -34.20
CA THR A 327 -3.05 -16.50 -35.40
C THR A 327 -4.44 -16.69 -36.01
N SER A 328 -5.45 -15.95 -35.54
CA SER A 328 -6.80 -16.05 -36.09
C SER A 328 -6.83 -15.62 -37.56
N GLY A 329 -7.19 -16.58 -38.43
CA GLY A 329 -7.38 -16.38 -39.87
C GLY A 329 -6.15 -15.92 -40.63
N ASN A 330 -5.21 -16.81 -40.98
CA ASN A 330 -4.06 -16.56 -41.89
C ASN A 330 -3.19 -15.30 -41.61
N ARG A 331 -3.37 -14.63 -40.47
CA ARG A 331 -2.70 -13.40 -40.07
C ARG A 331 -1.85 -13.71 -38.85
N VAL A 332 -0.69 -13.07 -38.76
CA VAL A 332 0.18 -13.17 -37.58
C VAL A 332 0.45 -11.75 -37.12
N VAL A 333 -0.12 -11.35 -35.98
CA VAL A 333 0.12 -10.01 -35.45
C VAL A 333 0.91 -10.07 -34.17
N VAL A 334 2.09 -9.46 -34.20
CA VAL A 334 3.01 -9.38 -33.06
C VAL A 334 2.62 -8.16 -32.21
N VAL A 335 2.27 -8.41 -30.96
CA VAL A 335 1.95 -7.38 -29.97
C VAL A 335 2.92 -7.52 -28.81
N LEU A 336 3.70 -6.48 -28.58
CA LEU A 336 4.56 -6.35 -27.41
C LEU A 336 3.73 -5.97 -26.18
N ILE A 337 3.97 -6.69 -25.10
CA ILE A 337 3.40 -6.44 -23.77
C ILE A 337 4.52 -6.41 -22.74
N ASP A 338 4.32 -5.76 -21.60
CA ASP A 338 5.31 -5.63 -20.53
C ASP A 338 6.52 -4.72 -20.87
N PHE A 339 6.44 -3.46 -20.43
CA PHE A 339 7.44 -2.42 -20.73
C PHE A 339 8.26 -2.03 -19.50
N ASP A 340 8.28 -2.86 -18.45
CA ASP A 340 8.87 -2.50 -17.16
C ASP A 340 10.38 -2.22 -17.26
N TRP A 341 11.07 -2.93 -18.16
CA TRP A 341 12.51 -2.83 -18.45
C TRP A 341 12.80 -2.15 -19.79
N SER A 342 12.06 -1.07 -20.09
CA SER A 342 12.21 -0.32 -21.34
C SER A 342 12.67 1.11 -21.05
N VAL A 343 13.77 1.54 -21.67
CA VAL A 343 14.42 2.82 -21.39
C VAL A 343 15.03 3.46 -22.63
N SER A 344 15.35 4.75 -22.55
CA SER A 344 16.26 5.40 -23.51
C SER A 344 17.71 4.96 -23.29
N ILE A 345 18.43 4.79 -24.39
CA ILE A 345 19.87 4.51 -24.40
C ILE A 345 20.59 5.63 -23.64
N GLY A 346 21.41 5.24 -22.66
CA GLY A 346 22.16 6.16 -21.79
C GLY A 346 21.50 6.43 -20.43
N THR A 347 20.26 5.99 -20.23
CA THR A 347 19.59 6.03 -18.92
C THR A 347 19.91 4.74 -18.16
N ARG A 348 20.44 4.85 -16.94
CA ARG A 348 20.71 3.68 -16.08
C ARG A 348 19.46 3.32 -15.27
N HIS A 349 19.13 2.04 -15.23
CA HIS A 349 18.32 1.47 -14.15
C HIS A 349 19.16 1.42 -12.86
N PHE A 350 18.58 1.82 -11.73
CA PHE A 350 19.12 1.60 -10.38
C PHE A 350 18.36 0.47 -9.70
#